data_AF-A0A9D5EGI0-F1
#
_entry.id   AF-A0A9D5EGI0-F1
#
_cell.length_a   1.000
_cell.length_b   1.000
_cell.length_c   1.000
_cell.angle_alpha   90.00
_cell.angle_beta   90.00
_cell.angle_gamma   90.00
#
_symmetry.space_group_name_H-M   'P 1'
#
loop_
_entity.id
_entity.type
_entity.pdbx_description
1 polymer ?
#
loop_
_entity_poly.entity_id
_entity_poly.type
_entity_poly.pdbx_seq_one_letter_code
_entity_poly.pdbx_strand_id
1 'polypeptide(L)'
;MPMLHRQFYRRQRDDAGQMLALFAGGLVLFIALVGLSVDIGAVTYTRTDLQKMADAAAMAGGQDLPSTGQAYTNAAEFVTKNGSGNATIEFSNTYSANDTIKVTVSRHVNYRFLKFIGLSGADPSASATVRVGRYNGGNGIVPWGLIASNEDNSTLLQNSCFNGMVNGLPTFKQNQSCTLKYGAGTNSGGDFGALALDNTGGDTYRNNIANGSQGTFKKGDQVEAQTGNMQGPTNQAIDTRFARPAPQGCAGNARNDVLKTNADGSVSIKTGCEASPRIILIPVVDKIDNPEKSTILGFAFMYVTSKLTNGGHSQITGEFVQFVTEIPGGVYQGTNGQGALAVMLVK
;
A
#
# COMPACT_ATOMS: atom_id res chain seq x y z
N MET A 1 -51.40 41.52 -65.72
CA MET A 1 -50.77 41.36 -64.39
C MET A 1 -49.61 40.38 -64.48
N PRO A 2 -48.34 40.81 -64.63
CA PRO A 2 -47.21 39.89 -64.54
C PRO A 2 -46.05 40.49 -63.75
N MET A 3 -46.00 40.37 -62.40
CA MET A 3 -44.86 40.92 -61.64
C MET A 3 -44.50 40.18 -60.34
N LEU A 4 -44.82 38.89 -60.16
CA LEU A 4 -44.50 38.21 -58.89
C LEU A 4 -43.63 36.95 -58.98
N HIS A 5 -43.34 36.42 -60.16
CA HIS A 5 -42.62 35.13 -60.26
C HIS A 5 -41.09 35.21 -60.38
N ARG A 6 -40.50 36.39 -60.61
CA ARG A 6 -39.05 36.52 -60.90
C ARG A 6 -38.18 36.96 -59.72
N GLN A 7 -38.77 37.31 -58.58
CA GLN A 7 -38.03 37.77 -57.40
C GLN A 7 -37.61 36.66 -56.43
N PHE A 8 -38.24 35.49 -56.45
CA PHE A 8 -37.86 34.38 -55.56
C PHE A 8 -36.56 33.68 -55.97
N TYR A 9 -36.27 33.59 -57.28
CA TYR A 9 -35.06 32.91 -57.78
C TYR A 9 -33.76 33.72 -57.62
N ARG A 10 -33.87 35.04 -57.40
CA ARG A 10 -32.68 35.91 -57.26
C ARG A 10 -32.25 36.07 -55.80
N ARG A 11 -33.15 35.85 -54.84
CA ARG A 11 -32.88 35.89 -53.39
C ARG A 11 -32.25 34.58 -52.87
N GLN A 12 -32.67 33.42 -53.41
CA GLN A 12 -32.07 32.12 -53.07
C GLN A 12 -30.59 31.96 -53.45
N ARG A 13 -30.10 32.73 -54.44
CA ARG A 13 -28.68 32.70 -54.86
C ARG A 13 -27.75 33.47 -53.93
N ASP A 14 -28.26 34.51 -53.26
CA ASP A 14 -27.47 35.33 -52.34
C ASP A 14 -27.40 34.71 -50.93
N ASP A 15 -28.48 34.05 -50.47
CA ASP A 15 -28.51 33.37 -49.17
C ASP A 15 -27.63 32.09 -49.14
N ALA A 16 -27.52 31.38 -50.27
CA ALA A 16 -26.68 30.19 -50.39
C ALA A 16 -25.17 30.51 -50.24
N GLY A 17 -24.72 31.69 -50.69
CA GLY A 17 -23.34 32.14 -50.57
C GLY A 17 -22.97 32.50 -49.13
N GLN A 18 -23.87 33.15 -48.40
CA GLN A 18 -23.67 33.47 -46.98
C GLN A 18 -23.69 32.22 -46.09
N MET A 19 -24.60 31.28 -46.35
CA MET A 19 -24.60 29.99 -45.64
C MET A 19 -23.31 29.21 -45.87
N LEU A 20 -22.77 29.20 -47.09
CA LEU A 20 -21.50 28.54 -47.39
C LEU A 20 -20.34 29.17 -46.61
N ALA A 21 -20.28 30.51 -46.52
CA ALA A 21 -19.25 31.21 -45.76
C ALA A 21 -19.34 30.93 -44.25
N LEU A 22 -20.55 30.98 -43.68
CA LEU A 22 -20.77 30.67 -42.26
C LEU A 22 -20.49 29.20 -41.95
N PHE A 23 -20.87 28.29 -42.85
CA PHE A 23 -20.59 26.87 -42.72
C PHE A 23 -19.09 26.58 -42.77
N ALA A 24 -18.37 27.16 -43.74
CA ALA A 24 -16.92 26.99 -43.86
C ALA A 24 -16.18 27.56 -42.64
N GLY A 25 -16.55 28.76 -42.19
CA GLY A 25 -15.98 29.36 -40.98
C GLY A 25 -16.28 28.53 -39.72
N GLY A 26 -17.52 28.07 -39.57
CA GLY A 26 -17.93 27.20 -38.47
C GLY A 26 -17.21 25.85 -38.48
N LEU A 27 -16.98 25.27 -39.66
CA LEU A 27 -16.24 24.02 -39.80
C LEU A 27 -14.77 24.19 -39.39
N VAL A 28 -14.12 25.29 -39.78
CA VAL A 28 -12.75 25.60 -39.36
C VAL A 28 -12.66 25.76 -37.84
N LEU A 29 -13.59 26.52 -37.26
CA LEU A 29 -13.67 26.68 -35.79
C LEU A 29 -13.88 25.33 -35.09
N PHE A 30 -14.77 24.49 -35.62
CA PHE A 30 -15.03 23.17 -35.05
C PHE A 30 -13.80 22.26 -35.11
N ILE A 31 -13.10 22.22 -36.25
CA ILE A 31 -11.84 21.47 -36.38
C ILE A 31 -10.79 21.98 -35.41
N ALA A 32 -10.68 23.31 -35.22
CA ALA A 32 -9.75 23.89 -34.25
C ALA A 32 -10.06 23.45 -32.81
N LEU A 33 -11.34 23.44 -32.41
CA LEU A 33 -11.76 22.97 -31.08
C LEU A 33 -11.49 21.47 -30.89
N VAL A 34 -11.75 20.65 -31.91
CA VAL A 34 -11.42 19.21 -31.88
C VAL A 34 -9.92 19.00 -31.75
N GLY A 35 -9.12 19.75 -32.53
CA GLY A 35 -7.66 19.68 -32.47
C GLY A 35 -7.11 20.06 -31.09
N LEU A 36 -7.60 21.15 -30.51
CA LEU A 36 -7.27 21.57 -29.15
C LEU A 36 -7.66 20.50 -28.12
N SER A 37 -8.82 19.86 -28.28
CA SER A 37 -9.26 18.77 -27.40
C SER A 37 -8.31 17.56 -27.47
N VAL A 38 -7.80 17.22 -28.66
CA VAL A 38 -6.83 16.13 -28.84
C VAL A 38 -5.50 16.44 -28.16
N ASP A 39 -4.99 17.66 -28.31
CA ASP A 39 -3.72 18.05 -27.70
C ASP A 39 -3.80 18.12 -26.17
N ILE A 40 -4.87 18.71 -25.62
CA ILE A 40 -5.11 18.70 -24.17
C ILE A 40 -5.31 17.27 -23.66
N GLY A 41 -6.02 16.43 -24.41
CA GLY A 41 -6.20 15.03 -24.09
C GLY A 41 -4.86 14.27 -24.00
N ALA A 42 -3.94 14.52 -24.93
CA ALA A 42 -2.61 13.92 -24.92
C ALA A 42 -1.78 14.36 -23.69
N VAL A 43 -1.81 15.64 -23.35
CA VAL A 43 -1.09 16.17 -22.17
C VAL A 43 -1.65 15.62 -20.87
N THR A 44 -2.98 15.59 -20.73
CA THR A 44 -3.65 15.10 -19.51
C THR A 44 -3.46 13.59 -19.33
N TYR A 45 -3.59 12.80 -20.40
CA TYR A 45 -3.28 11.37 -20.39
C TYR A 45 -1.82 11.12 -19.97
N THR A 46 -0.87 11.85 -20.56
CA THR A 46 0.56 11.73 -20.20
C THR A 46 0.80 12.13 -18.75
N ARG A 47 0.13 13.17 -18.23
CA ARG A 47 0.25 13.56 -16.81
C ARG A 47 -0.24 12.46 -15.86
N THR A 48 -1.35 11.78 -16.17
CA THR A 48 -1.84 10.65 -15.37
C THR A 48 -0.88 9.47 -15.41
N ASP A 49 -0.28 9.20 -16.58
CA ASP A 49 0.76 8.19 -16.74
C ASP A 49 1.99 8.53 -15.86
N LEU A 50 2.48 9.77 -15.94
CA LEU A 50 3.60 10.26 -15.13
C LEU A 50 3.34 10.19 -13.62
N GLN A 51 2.10 10.44 -13.16
CA GLN A 51 1.77 10.32 -11.74
C GLN A 51 1.92 8.88 -11.24
N LYS A 52 1.41 7.91 -12.01
CA LYS A 52 1.57 6.49 -11.66
C LYS A 52 3.05 6.08 -11.57
N MET A 53 3.88 6.62 -12.47
CA MET A 53 5.33 6.40 -12.44
C MET A 53 5.98 7.02 -11.22
N ALA A 54 5.64 8.28 -10.91
CA ALA A 54 6.17 8.97 -9.75
C ALA A 54 5.80 8.25 -8.45
N ASP A 55 4.54 7.84 -8.29
CA ASP A 55 4.05 7.11 -7.10
C ASP A 55 4.80 5.78 -6.93
N ALA A 56 4.92 4.99 -8.01
CA ALA A 56 5.63 3.71 -7.98
C ALA A 56 7.13 3.88 -7.68
N ALA A 57 7.79 4.86 -8.30
CA ALA A 57 9.22 5.12 -8.12
C ALA A 57 9.53 5.66 -6.71
N ALA A 58 8.72 6.60 -6.20
CA ALA A 58 8.87 7.12 -4.85
C ALA A 58 8.65 6.01 -3.82
N MET A 59 7.68 5.13 -4.04
CA MET A 59 7.43 4.01 -3.15
C MET A 59 8.55 2.99 -3.16
N ALA A 60 9.08 2.66 -4.34
CA ALA A 60 10.21 1.75 -4.49
C ALA A 60 11.45 2.28 -3.76
N GLY A 61 11.82 3.55 -3.97
CA GLY A 61 12.96 4.14 -3.26
C GLY A 61 12.71 4.35 -1.77
N GLY A 62 11.47 4.64 -1.38
CA GLY A 62 11.07 4.85 0.01
C GLY A 62 11.32 3.63 0.91
N GLN A 63 11.27 2.41 0.35
CA GLN A 63 11.54 1.17 1.07
C GLN A 63 12.99 1.05 1.57
N ASP A 64 13.94 1.68 0.88
CA ASP A 64 15.36 1.56 1.23
C ASP A 64 15.86 2.72 2.09
N LEU A 65 15.00 3.69 2.41
CA LEU A 65 15.36 4.76 3.32
C LEU A 65 15.67 4.20 4.73
N PRO A 66 16.69 4.75 5.43
CA PRO A 66 17.44 5.98 5.11
C PRO A 66 18.66 5.78 4.20
N SER A 67 18.85 4.59 3.61
CA SER A 67 19.96 4.32 2.67
C SER A 67 19.71 4.97 1.32
N THR A 68 20.12 6.23 1.17
CA THR A 68 19.87 7.04 -0.05
C THR A 68 20.47 6.43 -1.32
N GLY A 69 21.58 5.71 -1.24
CA GLY A 69 22.19 5.05 -2.40
C GLY A 69 21.34 3.93 -2.98
N GLN A 70 20.80 3.06 -2.12
CA GLN A 70 19.89 1.99 -2.54
C GLN A 70 18.54 2.57 -2.96
N ALA A 71 18.01 3.53 -2.19
CA ALA A 71 16.77 4.23 -2.49
C ALA A 71 16.80 4.90 -3.87
N TYR A 72 17.91 5.56 -4.22
CA TYR A 72 18.10 6.16 -5.54
C TYR A 72 18.11 5.10 -6.64
N THR A 73 18.88 4.03 -6.45
CA THR A 73 19.02 2.95 -7.44
C THR A 73 17.67 2.32 -7.76
N ASN A 74 16.91 1.97 -6.71
CA ASN A 74 15.59 1.34 -6.87
C ASN A 74 14.56 2.32 -7.45
N ALA A 75 14.52 3.58 -7.01
CA ALA A 75 13.64 4.58 -7.59
C ALA A 75 13.94 4.82 -9.08
N ALA A 76 15.23 4.92 -9.46
CA ALA A 76 15.65 5.12 -10.84
C ALA A 76 15.34 3.90 -11.74
N GLU A 77 15.50 2.68 -11.22
CA GLU A 77 15.12 1.45 -11.93
C GLU A 77 13.61 1.43 -12.22
N PHE A 78 12.78 1.88 -11.28
CA PHE A 78 11.34 1.97 -11.50
C PHE A 78 10.95 3.05 -12.51
N VAL A 79 11.62 4.22 -12.52
CA VAL A 79 11.40 5.23 -13.57
C VAL A 79 11.73 4.65 -14.95
N THR A 80 12.89 4.01 -15.11
CA THR A 80 13.32 3.46 -16.41
C THR A 80 12.42 2.33 -16.91
N LYS A 81 11.96 1.44 -16.01
CA LYS A 81 11.00 0.37 -16.34
C LYS A 81 9.63 0.86 -16.79
N ASN A 82 9.19 2.01 -16.28
CA ASN A 82 7.88 2.57 -16.64
C ASN A 82 7.92 3.52 -17.84
N GLY A 83 9.11 3.81 -18.39
CA GLY A 83 9.27 4.51 -19.66
C GLY A 83 10.11 5.76 -19.54
N SER A 84 10.94 6.00 -20.56
CA SER A 84 11.93 7.06 -20.65
C SER A 84 11.33 8.46 -20.44
N GLY A 85 11.41 8.97 -19.21
CA GLY A 85 11.13 10.34 -18.83
C GLY A 85 12.33 10.91 -18.07
N ASN A 86 12.47 12.23 -18.06
CA ASN A 86 13.44 12.87 -17.18
C ASN A 86 12.93 12.74 -15.76
N ALA A 87 13.77 12.26 -14.84
CA ALA A 87 13.41 12.16 -13.44
C ALA A 87 14.41 12.87 -12.55
N THR A 88 13.88 13.58 -11.56
CA THR A 88 14.63 14.18 -10.47
C THR A 88 14.23 13.47 -9.18
N ILE A 89 15.23 12.93 -8.47
CA ILE A 89 15.05 12.23 -7.19
C ILE A 89 15.73 13.09 -6.13
N GLU A 90 14.97 13.51 -5.13
CA GLU A 90 15.42 14.38 -4.04
C GLU A 90 15.20 13.66 -2.70
N PHE A 91 16.18 13.77 -1.82
CA PHE A 91 16.08 13.28 -0.44
C PHE A 91 15.98 14.46 0.50
N SER A 92 15.11 14.36 1.50
CA SER A 92 14.92 15.40 2.51
C SER A 92 14.71 14.81 3.91
N ASN A 93 14.73 15.69 4.91
CA ASN A 93 14.60 15.36 6.32
C ASN A 93 13.31 15.98 6.84
N THR A 94 12.31 15.16 7.17
CA THR A 94 11.09 15.64 7.83
C THR A 94 11.20 15.49 9.35
N TYR A 95 11.61 14.33 9.84
CA TYR A 95 11.76 14.00 11.27
C TYR A 95 13.14 13.41 11.61
N SER A 96 13.77 12.69 10.68
CA SER A 96 15.16 12.22 10.80
C SER A 96 15.91 12.39 9.47
N ALA A 97 17.23 12.19 9.51
CA ALA A 97 18.07 12.27 8.33
C ALA A 97 17.66 11.24 7.27
N ASN A 98 17.44 11.70 6.04
CA ASN A 98 17.06 10.93 4.86
C ASN A 98 15.81 10.07 5.07
N ASP A 99 14.81 10.58 5.78
CA ASP A 99 13.55 9.85 6.01
C ASP A 99 12.50 10.08 4.90
N THR A 100 12.77 11.00 3.97
CA THR A 100 11.83 11.41 2.93
C THR A 100 12.50 11.38 1.56
N ILE A 101 11.79 10.82 0.56
CA ILE A 101 12.17 10.80 -0.86
C ILE A 101 11.06 11.47 -1.68
N LYS A 102 11.44 12.35 -2.60
CA LYS A 102 10.54 12.93 -3.59
C LYS A 102 11.03 12.57 -4.98
N VAL A 103 10.15 11.97 -5.78
CA VAL A 103 10.44 11.65 -7.18
C VAL A 103 9.56 12.52 -8.06
N THR A 104 10.18 13.26 -8.97
CA THR A 104 9.51 14.08 -9.99
C THR A 104 9.86 13.52 -11.36
N VAL A 105 8.86 13.23 -12.19
CA VAL A 105 9.04 12.69 -13.54
C VAL A 105 8.40 13.65 -14.54
N SER A 106 9.07 13.89 -15.67
CA SER A 106 8.56 14.69 -16.78
C SER A 106 8.78 14.01 -18.13
N ARG A 107 7.88 14.29 -19.08
CA ARG A 107 7.95 13.78 -20.45
C ARG A 107 7.46 14.82 -21.42
N HIS A 108 8.24 15.11 -22.46
CA HIS A 108 7.84 16.03 -23.51
C HIS A 108 6.71 15.44 -24.36
N VAL A 109 5.65 16.21 -24.58
CA VAL A 109 4.50 15.88 -25.43
C VAL A 109 4.44 16.89 -26.58
N ASN A 110 4.68 16.41 -27.79
CA ASN A 110 4.52 17.23 -28.99
C ASN A 110 3.03 17.50 -29.26
N TYR A 111 2.69 18.75 -29.54
CA TYR A 111 1.34 19.07 -30.02
C TYR A 111 1.16 18.64 -31.47
N ARG A 112 -0.04 18.15 -31.79
CA ARG A 112 -0.44 17.73 -33.13
C ARG A 112 -1.16 18.84 -33.88
N PHE A 113 -2.10 19.53 -33.23
CA PHE A 113 -2.93 20.56 -33.86
C PHE A 113 -2.49 21.98 -33.49
N LEU A 114 -2.10 22.23 -32.24
CA LEU A 114 -1.60 23.54 -31.80
C LEU A 114 -0.28 23.93 -32.51
N LYS A 115 0.40 22.99 -33.15
CA LYS A 115 1.53 23.25 -34.04
C LYS A 115 1.19 24.17 -35.21
N PHE A 116 -0.05 24.13 -35.73
CA PHE A 116 -0.49 24.99 -36.82
C PHE A 116 -0.61 26.47 -36.42
N ILE A 117 -0.70 26.76 -35.11
CA ILE A 117 -0.72 28.12 -34.57
C ILE A 117 0.60 28.49 -33.89
N GLY A 118 1.67 27.72 -34.11
CA GLY A 118 3.03 28.02 -33.65
C GLY A 118 3.41 27.44 -32.28
N LEU A 119 2.59 26.60 -31.66
CA LEU A 119 2.91 25.96 -30.38
C LEU A 119 3.51 24.56 -30.61
N SER A 120 4.67 24.27 -30.03
CA SER A 120 5.43 23.04 -30.32
C SER A 120 5.09 21.85 -29.42
N GLY A 121 4.76 22.07 -28.15
CA GLY A 121 4.48 21.01 -27.18
C GLY A 121 4.35 21.51 -25.76
N ALA A 122 4.29 20.57 -24.82
CA ALA A 122 4.35 20.81 -23.38
C ALA A 122 5.20 19.76 -22.68
N ASP A 123 5.73 20.12 -21.51
CA ASP A 123 6.45 19.23 -20.62
C ASP A 123 5.61 18.97 -19.35
N PRO A 124 4.54 18.16 -19.43
CA PRO A 124 3.85 17.74 -18.22
C PRO A 124 4.82 17.07 -17.26
N SER A 125 4.64 17.37 -15.99
CA SER A 125 5.36 16.75 -14.89
C SER A 125 4.39 16.26 -13.82
N ALA A 126 4.82 15.24 -13.09
CA ALA A 126 4.15 14.71 -11.92
C ALA A 126 5.18 14.42 -10.84
N SER A 127 4.76 14.44 -9.59
CA SER A 127 5.64 14.17 -8.46
C SER A 127 4.92 13.38 -7.39
N ALA A 128 5.67 12.55 -6.69
CA ALA A 128 5.22 11.80 -5.53
C ALA A 128 6.26 11.92 -4.43
N THR A 129 5.79 12.12 -3.20
CA THR A 129 6.64 12.20 -2.02
C THR A 129 6.31 11.02 -1.14
N VAL A 130 7.34 10.35 -0.65
CA VAL A 130 7.25 9.18 0.19
C VAL A 130 8.13 9.38 1.41
N ARG A 131 7.63 8.99 2.58
CA ARG A 131 8.34 9.13 3.85
C ARG A 131 8.32 7.83 4.64
N VAL A 132 9.42 7.50 5.31
CA VAL A 132 9.46 6.44 6.32
C VAL A 132 9.01 6.99 7.66
N GLY A 133 8.07 6.30 8.28
CA GLY A 133 7.60 6.58 9.62
C GLY A 133 7.44 5.29 10.42
N ARG A 134 7.22 5.42 11.72
CA ARG A 134 6.84 4.28 12.55
C ARG A 134 5.33 4.25 12.69
N TYR A 135 4.73 3.10 12.38
CA TYR A 135 3.31 2.89 12.62
C TYR A 135 3.03 2.86 14.12
N ASN A 136 2.17 3.76 14.58
CA ASN A 136 1.85 3.98 15.98
C ASN A 136 0.43 3.50 16.35
N GLY A 137 -0.38 3.16 15.36
CA GLY A 137 -1.73 2.64 15.56
C GLY A 137 -2.66 2.89 14.38
N GLY A 138 -3.80 2.23 14.41
CA GLY A 138 -4.80 2.24 13.33
C GLY A 138 -5.73 1.04 13.46
N ASN A 139 -6.48 0.78 12.40
CA ASN A 139 -7.36 -0.37 12.27
C ASN A 139 -6.70 -1.47 11.41
N GLY A 140 -7.45 -2.54 11.10
CA GLY A 140 -6.97 -3.61 10.22
C GLY A 140 -6.07 -4.64 10.93
N ILE A 141 -6.04 -4.62 12.26
CA ILE A 141 -5.14 -5.44 13.05
C ILE A 141 -5.72 -6.86 13.21
N VAL A 142 -4.88 -7.87 12.97
CA VAL A 142 -5.22 -9.28 13.16
C VAL A 142 -5.04 -9.65 14.63
N PRO A 143 -5.96 -10.41 15.24
CA PRO A 143 -6.04 -10.64 16.69
C PRO A 143 -5.03 -11.69 17.19
N TRP A 144 -3.77 -11.59 16.79
CA TRP A 144 -2.68 -12.45 17.27
C TRP A 144 -1.57 -11.62 17.91
N GLY A 145 -1.23 -11.89 19.16
CA GLY A 145 -0.16 -11.15 19.83
C GLY A 145 1.21 -11.78 19.55
N LEU A 146 2.11 -11.01 18.95
CA LEU A 146 3.52 -11.39 18.86
C LEU A 146 4.21 -10.98 20.15
N ILE A 147 4.57 -11.96 20.98
CA ILE A 147 5.13 -11.69 22.31
C ILE A 147 6.59 -11.23 22.16
N ALA A 148 6.93 -10.11 22.79
CA ALA A 148 8.28 -9.56 22.81
C ALA A 148 8.84 -9.50 24.24
N SER A 149 8.88 -10.66 24.89
CA SER A 149 9.42 -10.83 26.22
C SER A 149 10.17 -12.16 26.30
N ASN A 150 11.24 -12.16 27.10
CA ASN A 150 11.94 -13.38 27.54
C ASN A 150 11.58 -13.74 28.99
N GLU A 151 10.62 -13.03 29.58
CA GLU A 151 10.19 -13.26 30.96
C GLU A 151 9.27 -14.48 31.04
N ASP A 152 9.37 -15.21 32.15
CA ASP A 152 8.59 -16.42 32.44
C ASP A 152 7.10 -16.15 32.73
N ASN A 153 6.66 -14.88 32.65
CA ASN A 153 5.32 -14.41 32.99
C ASN A 153 4.29 -14.52 31.85
N SER A 154 4.63 -15.22 30.76
CA SER A 154 3.72 -15.49 29.65
C SER A 154 3.37 -16.98 29.63
N THR A 155 2.11 -17.33 29.38
CA THR A 155 1.73 -18.75 29.20
C THR A 155 2.23 -19.34 27.87
N LEU A 156 2.86 -18.51 27.03
CA LEU A 156 3.34 -18.81 25.68
C LEU A 156 4.85 -18.53 25.55
N LEU A 157 5.65 -19.26 26.34
CA LEU A 157 7.11 -19.06 26.52
C LEU A 157 8.02 -19.40 25.32
N GLN A 158 7.50 -19.47 24.09
CA GLN A 158 8.28 -19.95 22.94
C GLN A 158 8.10 -19.12 21.66
N ASN A 159 8.21 -17.80 21.76
CA ASN A 159 8.42 -17.01 20.55
C ASN A 159 9.87 -17.14 20.06
N SER A 160 10.16 -18.21 19.31
CA SER A 160 11.48 -18.47 18.72
C SER A 160 12.00 -17.35 17.80
N CYS A 161 11.10 -16.45 17.37
CA CYS A 161 11.41 -15.33 16.52
C CYS A 161 11.78 -14.05 17.27
N PHE A 162 11.50 -13.93 18.56
CA PHE A 162 11.97 -12.78 19.31
C PHE A 162 13.50 -12.84 19.43
N ASN A 163 14.17 -11.72 19.10
CA ASN A 163 15.63 -11.62 19.07
C ASN A 163 16.17 -10.66 20.14
N GLY A 164 15.31 -10.20 21.05
CA GLY A 164 15.65 -9.27 22.13
C GLY A 164 15.29 -7.83 21.84
N MET A 165 15.68 -6.95 22.76
CA MET A 165 15.39 -5.52 22.72
C MET A 165 16.63 -4.73 22.26
N VAL A 166 16.47 -3.83 21.29
CA VAL A 166 17.51 -2.88 20.87
C VAL A 166 16.96 -1.48 21.04
N ASN A 167 17.59 -0.64 21.87
CA ASN A 167 17.12 0.71 22.19
C ASN A 167 15.66 0.75 22.70
N GLY A 168 15.28 -0.25 23.50
CA GLY A 168 13.91 -0.39 24.02
C GLY A 168 12.88 -0.82 22.97
N LEU A 169 13.33 -1.32 21.81
CA LEU A 169 12.47 -1.83 20.73
C LEU A 169 12.57 -3.33 20.58
N PRO A 170 11.44 -4.04 20.40
CA PRO A 170 11.47 -5.45 20.13
C PRO A 170 12.03 -5.72 18.73
N THR A 171 13.00 -6.63 18.67
CA THR A 171 13.57 -7.10 17.40
C THR A 171 13.17 -8.55 17.16
N PHE A 172 12.98 -8.89 15.89
CA PHE A 172 12.58 -10.22 15.47
C PHE A 172 13.54 -10.78 14.43
N LYS A 173 13.78 -12.08 14.50
CA LYS A 173 14.66 -12.80 13.57
C LYS A 173 14.05 -12.76 12.16
N GLN A 174 14.87 -12.35 11.20
CA GLN A 174 14.50 -12.31 9.80
C GLN A 174 14.55 -13.72 9.19
N ASN A 175 13.75 -13.93 8.13
CA ASN A 175 13.76 -15.17 7.35
C ASN A 175 13.53 -16.45 8.20
N GLN A 176 12.78 -16.33 9.30
CA GLN A 176 12.45 -17.42 10.19
C GLN A 176 10.93 -17.54 10.36
N SER A 177 10.43 -18.77 10.42
CA SER A 177 9.03 -19.05 10.70
C SER A 177 8.72 -18.84 12.19
N CYS A 178 7.71 -18.02 12.44
CA CYS A 178 7.18 -17.66 13.75
C CYS A 178 5.80 -18.26 13.94
N THR A 179 5.53 -18.83 15.11
CA THR A 179 4.19 -19.27 15.46
C THR A 179 3.36 -18.06 15.88
N LEU A 180 2.33 -17.74 15.10
CA LEU A 180 1.42 -16.63 15.33
C LEU A 180 0.23 -17.06 16.19
N LYS A 181 -0.21 -18.31 15.99
CA LYS A 181 -1.22 -18.96 16.80
C LYS A 181 -0.78 -20.37 17.10
N TYR A 182 -0.90 -20.75 18.37
CA TYR A 182 -0.57 -22.08 18.87
C TYR A 182 -1.78 -23.02 18.76
N GLY A 183 -1.49 -24.31 18.58
CA GLY A 183 -2.48 -25.39 18.69
C GLY A 183 -2.66 -25.83 20.14
N ALA A 184 -3.71 -26.58 20.47
CA ALA A 184 -3.83 -27.11 21.82
C ALA A 184 -2.74 -28.14 22.14
N GLY A 185 -2.30 -28.18 23.41
CA GLY A 185 -1.27 -29.10 23.90
C GLY A 185 0.17 -28.61 23.71
N THR A 186 0.41 -27.45 23.09
CA THR A 186 1.76 -26.89 22.93
C THR A 186 2.20 -25.99 24.08
N ASN A 187 1.31 -25.69 25.03
CA ASN A 187 1.55 -24.83 26.18
C ASN A 187 0.66 -25.25 27.36
N SER A 188 1.04 -24.93 28.60
CA SER A 188 0.31 -25.37 29.80
C SER A 188 -0.90 -24.48 30.16
N GLY A 189 -1.43 -23.71 29.21
CA GLY A 189 -2.52 -22.74 29.42
C GLY A 189 -3.63 -22.80 28.36
N GLY A 190 -4.73 -22.09 28.62
CA GLY A 190 -5.88 -21.95 27.70
C GLY A 190 -5.76 -20.86 26.65
N ASP A 191 -4.60 -20.18 26.61
CA ASP A 191 -4.27 -19.11 25.68
C ASP A 191 -3.47 -19.65 24.50
N PHE A 192 -3.75 -19.15 23.30
CA PHE A 192 -3.15 -19.69 22.07
C PHE A 192 -2.56 -18.60 21.18
N GLY A 193 -2.26 -17.45 21.76
CA GLY A 193 -1.74 -16.27 21.05
C GLY A 193 -2.83 -15.33 20.55
N ALA A 194 -4.11 -15.62 20.86
CA ALA A 194 -5.25 -14.84 20.40
C ALA A 194 -5.55 -13.66 21.35
N LEU A 195 -5.94 -12.51 20.78
CA LEU A 195 -6.30 -11.29 21.52
C LEU A 195 -7.75 -10.88 21.20
N ALA A 196 -8.45 -10.32 22.18
CA ALA A 196 -9.79 -9.77 22.03
C ALA A 196 -9.70 -8.29 21.65
N LEU A 197 -9.57 -8.00 20.34
CA LEU A 197 -9.46 -6.63 19.83
C LEU A 197 -10.82 -5.91 19.83
N ASP A 198 -11.73 -6.24 18.91
CA ASP A 198 -13.01 -5.53 18.78
C ASP A 198 -14.08 -5.96 19.80
N ASN A 199 -14.08 -7.24 20.16
CA ASN A 199 -14.89 -7.86 21.20
C ASN A 199 -14.38 -9.29 21.43
N THR A 200 -14.89 -9.95 22.47
CA THR A 200 -14.70 -11.38 22.65
C THR A 200 -15.60 -12.21 21.73
N GLY A 201 -15.24 -13.47 21.50
CA GLY A 201 -16.08 -14.45 20.81
C GLY A 201 -15.58 -14.87 19.42
N GLY A 202 -15.95 -16.09 19.01
CA GLY A 202 -15.41 -16.73 17.81
C GLY A 202 -15.74 -16.01 16.50
N ASP A 203 -16.92 -15.41 16.37
CA ASP A 203 -17.33 -14.70 15.15
C ASP A 203 -16.54 -13.39 14.96
N THR A 204 -16.43 -12.59 16.03
CA THR A 204 -15.61 -11.37 16.04
C THR A 204 -14.15 -11.71 15.73
N TYR A 205 -13.62 -12.73 16.39
CA TYR A 205 -12.27 -13.22 16.15
C TYR A 205 -12.03 -13.66 14.69
N ARG A 206 -12.96 -14.44 14.11
CA ARG A 206 -12.92 -14.84 12.69
C ARG A 206 -12.89 -13.62 11.78
N ASN A 207 -13.76 -12.64 12.03
CA ASN A 207 -13.85 -11.43 11.22
C ASN A 207 -12.58 -10.58 11.32
N ASN A 208 -12.02 -10.44 12.51
CA ASN A 208 -10.78 -9.68 12.74
C ASN A 208 -9.59 -10.37 12.08
N ILE A 209 -9.53 -11.71 12.04
CA ILE A 209 -8.54 -12.40 11.22
C ILE A 209 -8.81 -12.07 9.75
N ALA A 210 -10.01 -12.32 9.22
CA ALA A 210 -10.29 -12.23 7.78
C ALA A 210 -10.11 -10.81 7.21
N ASN A 211 -10.56 -9.79 7.93
CA ASN A 211 -10.68 -8.41 7.44
C ASN A 211 -9.81 -7.41 8.22
N GLY A 212 -9.23 -7.83 9.34
CA GLY A 212 -8.62 -6.91 10.31
C GLY A 212 -9.65 -6.27 11.23
N SER A 213 -9.18 -5.77 12.37
CA SER A 213 -10.01 -5.08 13.36
C SER A 213 -10.69 -3.84 12.78
N GLN A 214 -11.91 -3.56 13.22
CA GLN A 214 -12.61 -2.31 12.94
C GLN A 214 -12.26 -1.23 13.95
N GLY A 215 -11.97 -1.63 15.19
CA GLY A 215 -11.44 -0.75 16.23
C GLY A 215 -10.04 -0.25 15.89
N THR A 216 -9.76 0.95 16.37
CA THR A 216 -8.44 1.59 16.28
C THR A 216 -7.64 1.25 17.53
N PHE A 217 -6.48 0.64 17.36
CA PHE A 217 -5.56 0.34 18.46
C PHE A 217 -4.26 1.10 18.25
N LYS A 218 -3.68 1.59 19.34
CA LYS A 218 -2.40 2.29 19.35
C LYS A 218 -1.46 1.64 20.36
N LYS A 219 -0.18 2.00 20.23
CA LYS A 219 0.81 1.66 21.24
C LYS A 219 0.38 2.16 22.63
N GLY A 220 0.55 1.30 23.63
CA GLY A 220 0.20 1.56 25.03
C GLY A 220 -1.23 1.13 25.39
N ASP A 221 -2.07 0.80 24.41
CA ASP A 221 -3.40 0.25 24.71
C ASP A 221 -3.27 -1.12 25.36
N GLN A 222 -4.22 -1.42 26.24
CA GLN A 222 -4.32 -2.73 26.89
C GLN A 222 -5.45 -3.54 26.29
N VAL A 223 -5.15 -4.79 25.92
CA VAL A 223 -6.07 -5.71 25.26
C VAL A 223 -6.16 -7.02 26.04
N GLU A 224 -7.33 -7.61 26.03
CA GLU A 224 -7.59 -8.87 26.75
C GLU A 224 -7.15 -10.07 25.90
N ALA A 225 -6.73 -11.15 26.55
CA ALA A 225 -6.50 -12.42 25.88
C ALA A 225 -7.83 -13.01 25.41
N GLN A 226 -7.85 -13.56 24.20
CA GLN A 226 -8.98 -14.34 23.71
C GLN A 226 -8.76 -15.80 24.04
N THR A 227 -9.47 -16.27 25.06
CA THR A 227 -9.34 -17.65 25.54
C THR A 227 -9.96 -18.66 24.57
N GLY A 228 -9.47 -19.89 24.65
CA GLY A 228 -9.95 -21.02 23.87
C GLY A 228 -9.15 -21.26 22.58
N ASN A 229 -9.11 -22.52 22.13
CA ASN A 229 -8.31 -22.91 20.97
C ASN A 229 -8.76 -22.24 19.66
N MET A 230 -10.00 -21.74 19.57
CA MET A 230 -10.49 -20.94 18.42
C MET A 230 -10.26 -21.56 17.03
N GLN A 231 -10.15 -22.88 16.95
CA GLN A 231 -9.72 -23.59 15.74
C GLN A 231 -10.66 -23.35 14.54
N GLY A 232 -11.97 -23.52 14.73
CA GLY A 232 -12.97 -23.32 13.68
C GLY A 232 -12.91 -21.90 13.09
N PRO A 233 -13.08 -20.85 13.93
CA PRO A 233 -12.90 -19.46 13.54
C PRO A 233 -11.57 -19.16 12.82
N THR A 234 -10.44 -19.66 13.34
CA THR A 234 -9.13 -19.50 12.71
C THR A 234 -9.10 -20.09 11.30
N ASN A 235 -9.57 -21.33 11.15
CA ASN A 235 -9.53 -22.04 9.88
C ASN A 235 -10.39 -21.33 8.82
N GLN A 236 -11.63 -20.98 9.17
CA GLN A 236 -12.56 -20.28 8.29
C GLN A 236 -11.99 -18.92 7.83
N ALA A 237 -11.39 -18.15 8.74
CA ALA A 237 -10.84 -16.85 8.41
C ALA A 237 -9.60 -16.94 7.50
N ILE A 238 -8.72 -17.91 7.75
CA ILE A 238 -7.52 -18.12 6.92
C ILE A 238 -7.90 -18.64 5.54
N ASP A 239 -8.87 -19.55 5.44
CA ASP A 239 -9.38 -20.00 4.14
C ASP A 239 -9.99 -18.84 3.35
N THR A 240 -10.76 -17.98 4.03
CA THR A 240 -11.30 -16.75 3.43
C THR A 240 -10.18 -15.83 2.92
N ARG A 241 -9.10 -15.64 3.68
CA ARG A 241 -7.95 -14.86 3.23
C ARG A 241 -7.25 -15.49 2.04
N PHE A 242 -6.93 -16.79 2.11
CA PHE A 242 -6.14 -17.46 1.09
C PHE A 242 -6.90 -17.63 -0.23
N ALA A 243 -8.23 -17.60 -0.19
CA ALA A 243 -9.08 -17.59 -1.38
C ALA A 243 -9.11 -16.24 -2.12
N ARG A 244 -8.65 -15.14 -1.50
CA ARG A 244 -8.64 -13.82 -2.16
C ARG A 244 -7.60 -13.78 -3.28
N PRO A 245 -7.91 -13.13 -4.42
CA PRO A 245 -6.94 -12.97 -5.50
C PRO A 245 -5.75 -12.12 -5.05
N ALA A 246 -4.62 -12.27 -5.74
CA ALA A 246 -3.48 -11.39 -5.56
C ALA A 246 -3.85 -9.95 -5.99
N PRO A 247 -3.30 -8.91 -5.34
CA PRO A 247 -3.52 -7.53 -5.73
C PRO A 247 -2.95 -7.25 -7.13
N GLN A 248 -3.51 -6.23 -7.80
CA GLN A 248 -3.02 -5.82 -9.11
C GLN A 248 -1.56 -5.38 -9.03
N GLY A 249 -0.70 -5.96 -9.86
CA GLY A 249 0.75 -5.73 -9.84
C GLY A 249 1.55 -6.79 -9.09
N CYS A 250 0.88 -7.71 -8.38
CA CYS A 250 1.52 -8.86 -7.75
C CYS A 250 1.32 -10.13 -8.58
N ALA A 251 2.38 -10.92 -8.77
CA ALA A 251 2.33 -12.13 -9.60
C ALA A 251 1.44 -13.24 -9.02
N GLY A 252 1.24 -13.23 -7.70
CA GLY A 252 0.49 -14.26 -6.99
C GLY A 252 0.51 -14.02 -5.48
N ASN A 253 0.02 -15.01 -4.73
CA ASN A 253 0.02 -14.98 -3.27
C ASN A 253 1.06 -15.91 -2.65
N ALA A 254 1.90 -16.58 -3.45
CA ALA A 254 2.96 -17.41 -2.92
C ALA A 254 4.07 -16.54 -2.32
N ARG A 255 4.86 -17.11 -1.40
CA ARG A 255 5.90 -16.37 -0.68
C ARG A 255 6.85 -15.63 -1.62
N ASN A 256 7.33 -16.32 -2.67
CA ASN A 256 8.26 -15.75 -3.64
C ASN A 256 7.61 -14.76 -4.60
N ASP A 257 6.29 -14.72 -4.69
CA ASP A 257 5.57 -13.69 -5.47
C ASP A 257 5.42 -12.41 -4.65
N VAL A 258 5.21 -12.55 -3.33
CA VAL A 258 4.90 -11.43 -2.43
C VAL A 258 6.14 -10.82 -1.78
N LEU A 259 7.16 -11.63 -1.47
CA LEU A 259 8.33 -11.21 -0.70
C LEU A 259 9.63 -11.26 -1.51
N LYS A 260 10.58 -10.40 -1.14
CA LYS A 260 11.99 -10.43 -1.55
C LYS A 260 12.88 -10.60 -0.32
N THR A 261 13.98 -11.35 -0.48
CA THR A 261 15.07 -11.38 0.50
C THR A 261 16.12 -10.38 0.06
N ASN A 262 16.46 -9.43 0.93
CA ASN A 262 17.45 -8.40 0.67
C ASN A 262 18.87 -8.96 0.90
N ALA A 263 19.89 -8.24 0.44
CA ALA A 263 21.29 -8.66 0.55
C ALA A 263 21.77 -8.82 1.99
N ASP A 264 21.15 -8.12 2.94
CA ASP A 264 21.40 -8.22 4.39
C ASP A 264 20.67 -9.39 5.07
N GLY A 265 19.91 -10.19 4.30
CA GLY A 265 19.12 -11.32 4.80
C GLY A 265 17.73 -10.93 5.33
N SER A 266 17.38 -9.64 5.34
CA SER A 266 16.04 -9.18 5.71
C SER A 266 15.00 -9.54 4.65
N VAL A 267 13.73 -9.63 5.06
CA VAL A 267 12.61 -9.94 4.17
C VAL A 267 11.71 -8.72 4.04
N SER A 268 11.43 -8.31 2.81
CA SER A 268 10.59 -7.16 2.48
C SER A 268 9.50 -7.54 1.48
N ILE A 269 8.42 -6.76 1.42
CA ILE A 269 7.38 -6.98 0.41
C ILE A 269 7.86 -6.46 -0.94
N LYS A 270 7.54 -7.18 -2.02
CA LYS A 270 7.70 -6.68 -3.38
C LYS A 270 6.68 -5.57 -3.65
N THR A 271 7.11 -4.51 -4.30
CA THR A 271 6.25 -3.40 -4.71
C THR A 271 5.04 -3.92 -5.50
N GLY A 272 3.83 -3.48 -5.13
CA GLY A 272 2.56 -3.93 -5.72
C GLY A 272 1.91 -5.13 -5.01
N CYS A 273 2.59 -5.76 -4.05
CA CYS A 273 2.09 -6.91 -3.29
C CYS A 273 1.62 -6.56 -1.86
N GLU A 274 1.56 -5.28 -1.50
CA GLU A 274 1.38 -4.83 -0.10
C GLU A 274 -0.05 -5.03 0.40
N ALA A 275 -1.01 -5.02 -0.52
CA ALA A 275 -2.39 -5.42 -0.27
C ALA A 275 -2.63 -6.94 -0.37
N SER A 276 -1.56 -7.76 -0.41
CA SER A 276 -1.72 -9.21 -0.47
C SER A 276 -2.49 -9.72 0.76
N PRO A 277 -3.47 -10.61 0.59
CA PRO A 277 -4.21 -11.20 1.71
C PRO A 277 -3.34 -12.01 2.68
N ARG A 278 -2.11 -12.34 2.27
CA ARG A 278 -1.10 -13.03 3.09
C ARG A 278 -0.37 -12.11 4.05
N ILE A 279 -0.36 -10.81 3.79
CA ILE A 279 0.25 -9.82 4.66
C ILE A 279 -0.76 -9.45 5.74
N ILE A 280 -0.30 -9.53 6.99
CA ILE A 280 -1.09 -9.18 8.16
C ILE A 280 -0.32 -8.20 9.04
N LEU A 281 -1.06 -7.34 9.70
CA LEU A 281 -0.55 -6.48 10.76
C LEU A 281 -1.02 -7.07 12.09
N ILE A 282 -0.08 -7.34 12.99
CA ILE A 282 -0.37 -7.90 14.32
C ILE A 282 0.24 -7.03 15.42
N PRO A 283 -0.38 -6.95 16.60
CA PRO A 283 0.19 -6.26 17.74
C PRO A 283 1.39 -7.05 18.29
N VAL A 284 2.43 -6.30 18.65
CA VAL A 284 3.52 -6.80 19.48
C VAL A 284 3.17 -6.48 20.92
N VAL A 285 3.15 -7.50 21.78
CA VAL A 285 2.70 -7.38 23.18
C VAL A 285 3.79 -7.82 24.16
N ASP A 286 3.70 -7.32 25.38
CA ASP A 286 4.57 -7.71 26.50
C ASP A 286 4.37 -9.17 26.92
N LYS A 287 3.11 -9.60 27.07
CA LYS A 287 2.73 -10.96 27.50
C LYS A 287 1.34 -11.33 26.99
N ILE A 288 1.00 -12.62 27.09
CA ILE A 288 -0.38 -13.11 27.00
C ILE A 288 -0.57 -14.06 28.17
N ASP A 289 -1.38 -13.64 29.15
CA ASP A 289 -1.59 -14.38 30.38
C ASP A 289 -2.98 -14.07 30.94
N ASN A 290 -3.99 -14.86 30.57
CA ASN A 290 -5.36 -14.63 31.06
C ASN A 290 -5.46 -14.86 32.58
N PRO A 291 -6.06 -13.94 33.38
CA PRO A 291 -6.90 -12.81 32.98
C PRO A 291 -6.19 -11.45 32.86
N GLU A 292 -4.87 -11.40 32.97
CA GLU A 292 -4.12 -10.17 32.85
C GLU A 292 -4.15 -9.62 31.42
N LYS A 293 -4.21 -8.29 31.31
CA LYS A 293 -4.23 -7.62 30.01
C LYS A 293 -2.83 -7.54 29.43
N SER A 294 -2.75 -7.69 28.11
CA SER A 294 -1.55 -7.48 27.31
C SER A 294 -1.41 -6.00 26.96
N THR A 295 -0.21 -5.43 27.09
CA THR A 295 0.08 -4.08 26.64
C THR A 295 0.65 -4.10 25.23
N ILE A 296 0.07 -3.31 24.32
CA ILE A 296 0.59 -3.17 22.95
C ILE A 296 1.89 -2.34 22.99
N LEU A 297 3.02 -2.99 22.76
CA LEU A 297 4.34 -2.36 22.66
C LEU A 297 4.59 -1.74 21.28
N GLY A 298 3.89 -2.26 20.27
CA GLY A 298 3.96 -1.80 18.89
C GLY A 298 3.22 -2.76 17.97
N PHE A 299 3.59 -2.76 16.70
CA PHE A 299 3.00 -3.64 15.70
C PHE A 299 4.09 -4.28 14.85
N ALA A 300 3.79 -5.42 14.24
CA ALA A 300 4.67 -6.13 13.34
C ALA A 300 3.90 -6.58 12.10
N PHE A 301 4.57 -6.55 10.95
CA PHE A 301 4.07 -7.16 9.74
C PHE A 301 4.54 -8.59 9.62
N MET A 302 3.60 -9.47 9.31
CA MET A 302 3.89 -10.87 9.09
C MET A 302 3.33 -11.31 7.75
N TYR A 303 4.07 -12.17 7.05
CA TYR A 303 3.54 -12.94 5.94
C TYR A 303 3.07 -14.29 6.47
N VAL A 304 1.79 -14.60 6.30
CA VAL A 304 1.23 -15.89 6.75
C VAL A 304 1.67 -17.01 5.80
N THR A 305 2.59 -17.86 6.27
CA THR A 305 3.15 -18.96 5.49
C THR A 305 2.22 -20.16 5.45
N SER A 306 1.76 -20.63 6.60
CA SER A 306 1.04 -21.90 6.66
C SER A 306 -0.05 -21.95 7.73
N LYS A 307 -1.01 -22.83 7.47
CA LYS A 307 -2.04 -23.29 8.40
C LYS A 307 -1.84 -24.79 8.58
N LEU A 308 -1.37 -25.19 9.76
CA LEU A 308 -1.24 -26.61 10.12
C LEU A 308 -2.47 -27.02 10.93
N THR A 309 -3.18 -28.05 10.47
CA THR A 309 -4.32 -28.61 11.19
C THR A 309 -4.04 -30.07 11.54
N ASN A 310 -3.99 -30.40 12.82
CA ASN A 310 -3.81 -31.77 13.29
C ASN A 310 -4.76 -32.04 14.47
N GLY A 311 -5.54 -33.12 14.39
CA GLY A 311 -6.34 -33.62 15.51
C GLY A 311 -7.32 -32.64 16.17
N GLY A 312 -7.84 -31.64 15.44
CA GLY A 312 -8.70 -30.60 16.04
C GLY A 312 -7.96 -29.35 16.54
N HIS A 313 -6.67 -29.22 16.23
CA HIS A 313 -5.86 -28.04 16.56
C HIS A 313 -5.39 -27.34 15.30
N SER A 314 -5.33 -26.01 15.34
CA SER A 314 -4.85 -25.18 14.24
C SER A 314 -3.68 -24.34 14.73
N GLN A 315 -2.52 -24.55 14.12
CA GLN A 315 -1.34 -23.70 14.32
C GLN A 315 -1.17 -22.83 13.08
N ILE A 316 -0.98 -21.53 13.30
CA ILE A 316 -0.67 -20.59 12.23
C ILE A 316 0.78 -20.15 12.36
N THR A 317 1.50 -20.23 11.26
CA THR A 317 2.86 -19.73 11.17
C THR A 317 2.96 -18.59 10.18
N GLY A 318 3.92 -17.70 10.41
CA GLY A 318 4.25 -16.61 9.50
C GLY A 318 5.68 -16.17 9.64
N GLU A 319 6.16 -15.41 8.67
CA GLU A 319 7.51 -14.83 8.68
C GLU A 319 7.43 -13.34 8.94
N PHE A 320 8.38 -12.82 9.73
CA PHE A 320 8.48 -11.38 9.97
C PHE A 320 8.88 -10.66 8.69
N VAL A 321 8.25 -9.50 8.45
CA VAL A 321 8.49 -8.66 7.28
C VAL A 321 8.90 -7.27 7.76
N GLN A 322 10.03 -6.79 7.28
CA GLN A 322 10.69 -5.61 7.83
C GLN A 322 10.09 -4.28 7.34
N PHE A 323 9.31 -4.26 6.25
CA PHE A 323 8.80 -3.04 5.63
C PHE A 323 7.49 -3.22 4.86
N VAL A 324 6.55 -2.27 5.01
CA VAL A 324 5.29 -2.19 4.25
C VAL A 324 5.05 -0.76 3.75
N THR A 325 4.42 -0.63 2.57
CA THR A 325 4.45 0.60 1.79
C THR A 325 3.41 1.67 2.11
N GLU A 326 2.16 1.35 2.44
CA GLU A 326 1.21 2.32 2.97
C GLU A 326 0.15 1.56 3.77
N ILE A 327 -0.18 2.04 4.96
CA ILE A 327 -1.29 1.51 5.77
C ILE A 327 -2.45 2.50 5.66
N PRO A 328 -3.53 2.13 4.96
CA PRO A 328 -4.75 2.94 4.95
C PRO A 328 -5.24 3.18 6.37
N GLY A 329 -5.40 4.45 6.76
CA GLY A 329 -5.86 4.82 8.11
C GLY A 329 -4.82 4.70 9.23
N GLY A 330 -3.55 4.47 8.90
CA GLY A 330 -2.47 4.41 9.89
C GLY A 330 -2.06 5.79 10.44
N VAL A 331 -1.78 5.85 11.74
CA VAL A 331 -1.16 7.01 12.40
C VAL A 331 0.33 6.74 12.50
N TYR A 332 1.14 7.62 11.93
CA TYR A 332 2.60 7.50 11.90
C TYR A 332 3.26 8.53 12.82
N GLN A 333 4.34 8.14 13.48
CA GLN A 333 5.25 9.05 14.17
C GLN A 333 6.58 9.13 13.42
N GLY A 334 7.35 10.20 13.68
CA GLY A 334 8.70 10.34 13.18
C GLY A 334 9.58 9.14 13.55
N THR A 335 10.63 8.91 12.77
CA THR A 335 11.56 7.77 12.90
C THR A 335 12.30 7.71 14.25
N ASN A 336 12.31 8.81 15.01
CA ASN A 336 12.85 8.92 16.38
C ASN A 336 11.97 8.22 17.45
N GLY A 337 10.85 7.58 17.08
CA GLY A 337 9.93 6.88 17.99
C GLY A 337 10.10 5.35 18.06
N GLN A 338 9.07 4.65 18.55
CA GLN A 338 9.03 3.19 18.70
C GLN A 338 7.85 2.57 17.91
N GLY A 339 8.06 1.47 17.16
CA GLY A 339 7.02 0.80 16.33
C GLY A 339 7.54 0.23 15.00
N ALA A 340 6.73 -0.55 14.26
CA ALA A 340 7.09 -1.07 12.93
C ALA A 340 7.40 0.06 11.95
N LEU A 341 8.46 -0.11 11.16
CA LEU A 341 8.77 0.80 10.07
C LEU A 341 7.78 0.58 8.93
N ALA A 342 7.18 1.67 8.49
CA ALA A 342 6.28 1.70 7.36
C ALA A 342 6.62 2.91 6.51
N VAL A 343 6.38 2.78 5.22
CA VAL A 343 6.48 3.87 4.28
C VAL A 343 5.08 4.51 4.17
N MET A 344 5.01 5.78 3.81
CA MET A 344 3.75 6.47 3.53
C MET A 344 3.91 7.43 2.36
N LEU A 345 2.93 7.45 1.46
CA LEU A 345 2.77 8.53 0.49
C LEU A 345 2.35 9.81 1.23
N VAL A 346 3.12 10.87 1.05
CA VAL A 346 2.80 12.21 1.51
C VAL A 346 2.15 12.94 0.34
N LYS A 347 0.83 13.12 0.44
CA LYS A 347 0.07 13.97 -0.49
C LYS A 347 0.29 15.44 -0.20
#